data_AF-A0A413TYJ8-F1
#
_entry.id   AF-A0A413TYJ8-F1
#
_cell.length_a   1.000
_cell.length_b   1.000
_cell.length_c   1.000
_cell.angle_alpha   90.00
_cell.angle_beta   90.00
_cell.angle_gamma   90.00
#
_symmetry.space_group_name_H-M   'P 1'
#
loop_
_entity.id
_entity.type
_entity.pdbx_description
1 polymer ?
#
loop_
_entity_poly.entity_id
_entity_poly.type
_entity_poly.pdbx_seq_one_letter_code
_entity_poly.pdbx_strand_id
1 'polypeptide(L)'
;MKDRNFVKEIEKLRTAVLGYDREEVVLYIRELVEYYGQKNEEAVRELYLEKMQLAAENAGLRAQIPTQEKLYAEAEGKAEEILGGAKETAATILDHAGAEKERMLKEAGEAEKRILAEADRKAGETLAEADQKAGETLAEADRKAGETLTEAERKAGEILAEAGRQAEEILAEAGRQMDVILTKTREKVEKQQALYHQYRSRLEALKNGLDCIFAECPPEEDTRDLHGKPQRPGQIQADGLEETGLREQP
;
A
#
# COMPACT_ATOMS: atom_id res chain seq x y z
N MET A 1 99.98 57.20 -34.00
CA MET A 1 100.67 58.48 -33.71
C MET A 1 102.16 58.48 -34.07
N LYS A 2 102.81 57.33 -34.29
CA LYS A 2 104.28 57.26 -34.45
C LYS A 2 104.87 57.95 -35.69
N ASP A 3 104.07 58.38 -36.67
CA ASP A 3 104.56 59.00 -37.91
C ASP A 3 104.25 60.52 -38.06
N ARG A 4 103.76 61.20 -37.01
CA ARG A 4 103.59 62.66 -37.05
C ARG A 4 104.83 63.37 -36.51
N ASN A 5 105.47 64.19 -37.34
CA ASN A 5 106.63 64.99 -36.94
C ASN A 5 106.15 66.32 -36.34
N PHE A 6 105.73 66.26 -35.07
CA PHE A 6 105.21 67.42 -34.33
C PHE A 6 106.21 68.59 -34.30
N VAL A 7 107.52 68.32 -34.35
CA VAL A 7 108.56 69.36 -34.40
C VAL A 7 108.40 70.26 -35.63
N LYS A 8 108.13 69.69 -36.81
CA LYS A 8 107.90 70.46 -38.05
C LYS A 8 106.55 71.19 -38.09
N GLU A 9 105.58 70.75 -37.30
CA GLU A 9 104.26 71.39 -37.23
C GLU A 9 104.24 72.54 -36.22
N ILE A 10 104.98 72.43 -35.12
CA ILE A 10 105.15 73.49 -34.11
C ILE A 10 105.93 74.69 -34.71
N GLU A 11 106.84 74.46 -35.65
CA GLU A 11 107.52 75.53 -36.40
C GLU A 11 106.59 76.38 -37.27
N LYS A 12 105.37 75.93 -37.54
CA LYS A 12 104.35 76.64 -38.33
C LYS A 12 103.44 77.53 -37.49
N LEU A 13 103.66 77.59 -36.17
CA LEU A 13 102.91 78.48 -35.29
C LEU A 13 103.20 79.95 -35.66
N ARG A 14 102.14 80.75 -35.77
CA ARG A 14 102.22 82.16 -36.16
C ARG A 14 102.83 82.97 -35.01
N THR A 15 103.81 83.83 -35.32
CA THR A 15 104.50 84.67 -34.33
C THR A 15 103.93 86.09 -34.29
N ALA A 16 104.06 86.77 -33.14
CA ALA A 16 103.62 88.15 -32.91
C ALA A 16 104.64 88.91 -32.05
N VAL A 17 104.62 90.25 -32.07
CA VAL A 17 105.61 91.13 -31.40
C VAL A 17 105.60 91.01 -29.86
N LEU A 18 104.44 90.69 -29.26
CA LEU A 18 104.28 90.39 -27.84
C LEU A 18 103.61 89.01 -27.72
N GLY A 19 104.42 87.95 -27.76
CA GLY A 19 103.97 86.56 -27.70
C GLY A 19 104.75 85.74 -26.69
N TYR A 20 104.32 84.49 -26.48
CA TYR A 20 105.05 83.52 -25.66
C TYR A 20 106.40 83.17 -26.29
N ASP A 21 107.38 82.88 -25.44
CA ASP A 21 108.70 82.45 -25.88
C ASP A 21 108.59 81.14 -26.68
N ARG A 22 109.17 81.14 -27.87
CA ARG A 22 108.95 80.06 -28.84
C ARG A 22 109.60 78.77 -28.36
N GLU A 23 110.78 78.86 -27.77
CA GLU A 23 111.56 77.75 -27.26
C GLU A 23 110.85 77.12 -26.05
N GLU A 24 110.32 77.93 -25.12
CA GLU A 24 109.53 77.45 -23.97
C GLU A 24 108.23 76.76 -24.41
N VAL A 25 107.51 77.32 -25.40
CA VAL A 25 106.28 76.70 -25.93
C VAL A 25 106.58 75.38 -26.63
N VAL A 26 107.67 75.28 -27.40
CA VAL A 26 108.09 74.03 -28.05
C VAL A 26 108.44 72.97 -27.01
N LEU A 27 109.15 73.33 -25.94
CA LEU A 27 109.49 72.42 -24.84
C LEU A 27 108.23 71.92 -24.12
N TYR A 28 107.32 72.83 -23.76
CA TYR A 28 106.07 72.49 -23.10
C TYR A 28 105.18 71.57 -23.96
N ILE A 29 105.04 71.85 -25.26
CA ILE A 29 104.28 70.98 -26.17
C ILE A 29 104.95 69.61 -26.29
N ARG A 30 106.28 69.54 -26.32
CA ARG A 30 107.01 68.26 -26.35
C ARG A 30 106.76 67.44 -25.09
N GLU A 31 106.86 68.05 -23.92
CA GLU A 31 106.56 67.41 -22.63
C GLU A 31 105.11 66.91 -22.57
N LEU A 32 104.14 67.71 -23.05
CA LEU A 32 102.75 67.28 -23.13
C LEU A 32 102.56 66.09 -24.08
N VAL A 33 103.19 66.12 -25.25
CA VAL A 33 103.13 65.01 -26.22
C VAL A 33 103.74 63.74 -25.63
N GLU A 34 104.86 63.85 -24.92
CA GLU A 34 105.49 62.72 -24.22
C GLU A 34 104.61 62.20 -23.08
N TYR A 35 104.07 63.08 -22.23
CA TYR A 35 103.18 62.73 -21.12
C TYR A 35 101.90 62.03 -21.59
N TYR A 36 101.18 62.62 -22.55
CA TYR A 36 99.97 62.01 -23.11
C TYR A 36 100.27 60.77 -23.96
N GLY A 37 101.44 60.72 -24.59
CA GLY A 37 101.95 59.53 -25.27
C GLY A 37 102.12 58.37 -24.29
N GLN A 38 102.81 58.58 -23.17
CA GLN A 38 103.02 57.60 -22.11
C GLN A 38 101.70 57.18 -21.47
N LYS A 39 100.86 58.13 -21.05
CA LYS A 39 99.56 57.84 -20.44
C LYS A 39 98.63 57.06 -21.37
N ASN A 40 98.67 57.35 -22.67
CA ASN A 40 97.90 56.61 -23.67
C ASN A 40 98.49 55.22 -23.91
N GLU A 41 99.81 55.06 -23.93
CA GLU A 41 100.45 53.74 -24.01
C GLU A 41 100.14 52.88 -22.78
N GLU A 42 100.15 53.46 -21.58
CA GLU A 42 99.77 52.80 -20.33
C GLU A 42 98.31 52.36 -20.37
N ALA A 43 97.38 53.25 -20.70
CA ALA A 43 95.96 52.93 -20.81
C ALA A 43 95.69 51.82 -21.86
N VAL A 44 96.40 51.83 -23.00
CA VAL A 44 96.29 50.77 -24.01
C VAL A 44 96.85 49.45 -23.49
N ARG A 45 97.94 49.45 -22.72
CA ARG A 45 98.49 48.23 -22.10
C ARG A 45 97.55 47.66 -21.04
N GLU A 46 96.99 48.50 -20.18
CA GLU A 46 96.00 48.07 -19.17
C GLU A 46 94.77 47.45 -19.83
N LEU A 47 94.18 48.13 -20.82
CA LEU A 47 93.03 47.62 -21.57
C LEU A 47 93.36 46.32 -22.31
N TYR A 48 94.57 46.17 -22.82
CA TYR A 48 95.02 44.92 -23.44
C TYR A 48 95.10 43.77 -22.44
N LEU A 49 95.65 44.02 -21.24
CA LEU A 49 95.74 43.02 -20.17
C LEU A 49 94.36 42.62 -19.66
N GLU A 50 93.47 43.59 -19.43
CA GLU A 50 92.09 43.34 -19.00
C GLU A 50 91.32 42.53 -20.05
N LYS A 51 91.43 42.90 -21.34
CA LYS A 51 90.84 42.13 -22.43
C LYS A 51 91.33 40.68 -22.44
N MET A 52 92.61 40.46 -22.18
CA MET A 52 93.20 39.12 -22.13
C MET A 52 92.67 38.31 -20.94
N GLN A 53 92.51 38.94 -19.77
CA GLN A 53 91.91 38.33 -18.58
C GLN A 53 90.44 37.95 -18.82
N LEU A 54 89.63 38.88 -19.36
CA LEU A 54 88.24 38.61 -19.70
C LEU A 54 88.11 37.51 -20.76
N ALA A 55 89.02 37.43 -21.73
CA ALA A 55 89.03 36.35 -22.71
C ALA A 55 89.32 34.99 -22.05
N ALA A 56 90.25 34.94 -21.08
CA ALA A 56 90.56 33.74 -20.32
C ALA A 56 89.39 33.32 -19.42
N GLU A 57 88.75 34.26 -18.73
CA GLU A 57 87.56 34.00 -17.91
C GLU A 57 86.39 33.49 -18.76
N ASN A 58 86.10 34.13 -19.90
CA ASN A 58 85.06 33.68 -20.83
C ASN A 58 85.34 32.29 -21.40
N ALA A 59 86.61 31.96 -21.69
CA ALA A 59 86.99 30.61 -22.09
C ALA A 59 86.74 29.59 -20.97
N GLY A 60 87.07 29.94 -19.73
CA GLY A 60 86.79 29.12 -18.55
C GLY A 60 85.29 28.88 -18.33
N LEU A 61 84.47 29.93 -18.43
CA LEU A 61 83.01 29.83 -18.34
C LEU A 61 82.42 28.97 -19.46
N ARG A 62 82.88 29.18 -20.71
CA ARG A 62 82.44 28.37 -21.86
C ARG A 62 82.80 26.89 -21.70
N ALA A 63 83.92 26.57 -21.07
CA ALA A 63 84.30 25.19 -20.78
C ALA A 63 83.40 24.52 -19.73
N GLN A 64 82.74 25.31 -18.86
CA GLN A 64 81.82 24.77 -17.84
C GLN A 64 80.39 24.54 -18.35
N ILE A 65 79.97 25.28 -19.39
CA ILE A 65 78.64 25.13 -20.03
C ILE A 65 78.27 23.67 -20.32
N PRO A 66 79.09 22.84 -20.99
CA PRO A 66 78.71 21.46 -21.32
C PRO A 66 78.50 20.59 -20.07
N THR A 67 79.25 20.85 -18.99
CA THR A 67 79.07 20.16 -17.72
C THR A 67 77.74 20.53 -17.06
N GLN A 68 77.38 21.82 -17.10
CA GLN A 68 76.08 22.28 -16.59
C GLN A 68 74.92 21.74 -17.42
N GLU A 69 75.01 21.81 -18.74
CA GLU A 69 74.00 21.27 -19.66
C GLU A 69 73.74 19.78 -19.39
N LYS A 70 74.81 18.99 -19.19
CA LYS A 70 74.68 17.58 -18.85
C LYS A 70 73.98 17.36 -17.51
N LEU A 71 74.33 18.13 -16.48
CA LEU A 71 73.68 18.04 -15.17
C LEU A 71 72.19 18.40 -15.24
N TYR A 72 71.83 19.43 -16.01
CA TYR A 72 70.43 19.81 -16.20
C TYR A 72 69.66 18.75 -16.98
N ALA A 73 70.22 18.20 -18.05
CA ALA A 73 69.60 17.13 -18.83
C ALA A 73 69.38 15.86 -17.99
N GLU A 74 70.35 15.48 -17.15
CA GLU A 74 70.19 14.35 -16.21
C GLU A 74 69.11 14.61 -15.15
N ALA A 75 69.04 15.84 -14.63
CA ALA A 75 68.01 16.23 -13.67
C ALA A 75 66.61 16.23 -14.29
N GLU A 76 66.49 16.73 -15.52
CA GLU A 76 65.25 16.73 -16.30
C GLU A 76 64.78 15.30 -16.57
N GLY A 77 65.65 14.41 -17.04
CA GLY A 77 65.30 13.01 -17.28
C GLY A 77 64.83 12.28 -16.02
N LYS A 78 65.49 12.51 -14.87
CA LYS A 78 65.04 11.96 -13.57
C LYS A 78 63.69 12.52 -13.14
N ALA A 79 63.45 13.81 -13.37
CA ALA A 79 62.17 14.43 -13.04
C ALA A 79 61.05 13.85 -13.91
N GLU A 80 61.31 13.63 -15.20
CA GLU A 80 60.37 12.98 -16.12
C GLU A 80 60.07 11.54 -15.72
N GLU A 81 61.08 10.76 -15.34
CA GLU A 81 60.92 9.38 -14.88
C GLU A 81 60.03 9.32 -13.62
N ILE A 82 60.32 10.14 -12.62
CA ILE A 82 59.53 10.22 -11.38
C ILE A 82 58.10 10.65 -11.67
N LEU A 83 57.92 11.68 -12.52
CA LEU A 83 56.60 12.18 -12.88
C LEU A 83 55.80 11.16 -13.69
N GLY A 84 56.46 10.42 -14.59
CA GLY A 84 55.88 9.32 -15.34
C GLY A 84 55.39 8.21 -14.43
N GLY A 85 56.26 7.70 -13.55
CA GLY A 85 55.92 6.65 -12.59
C GLY A 85 54.82 7.08 -11.60
N ALA A 86 54.84 8.33 -11.14
CA ALA A 86 53.79 8.88 -10.29
C ALA A 86 52.44 8.95 -11.03
N LYS A 87 52.43 9.37 -12.30
CA LYS A 87 51.21 9.40 -13.14
C LYS A 87 50.65 8.00 -13.38
N GLU A 88 51.50 7.03 -13.69
CA GLU A 88 51.07 5.64 -13.90
C GLU A 88 50.50 5.02 -12.61
N THR A 89 51.18 5.25 -11.49
CA THR A 89 50.69 4.81 -10.17
C THR A 89 49.35 5.47 -9.83
N ALA A 90 49.19 6.77 -10.09
CA ALA A 90 47.92 7.46 -9.87
C ALA A 90 46.80 6.91 -10.76
N ALA A 91 47.09 6.61 -12.03
CA ALA A 91 46.12 6.02 -12.96
C ALA A 91 45.65 4.64 -12.48
N THR A 92 46.57 3.76 -12.09
CA THR A 92 46.24 2.42 -11.60
C THR A 92 45.41 2.45 -10.30
N ILE A 93 45.72 3.37 -9.38
CA ILE A 93 44.92 3.58 -8.16
C ILE A 93 43.50 4.03 -8.51
N LEU A 94 43.34 4.97 -9.44
CA LEU A 94 42.03 5.45 -9.86
C LEU A 94 41.20 4.37 -10.55
N ASP A 95 41.81 3.58 -11.43
CA ASP A 95 41.15 2.46 -12.10
C ASP A 95 40.70 1.39 -11.11
N HIS A 96 41.59 1.01 -10.17
CA HIS A 96 41.25 0.06 -9.12
C HIS A 96 40.13 0.58 -8.21
N ALA A 97 40.20 1.83 -7.77
CA ALA A 97 39.15 2.45 -6.96
C ALA A 97 37.82 2.55 -7.70
N GLY A 98 37.86 2.84 -9.01
CA GLY A 98 36.67 2.84 -9.88
C GLY A 98 36.03 1.46 -9.98
N ALA A 99 36.82 0.43 -10.24
CA ALA A 99 36.36 -0.95 -10.34
C ALA A 99 35.78 -1.48 -9.01
N GLU A 100 36.45 -1.24 -7.89
CA GLU A 100 35.97 -1.62 -6.57
C GLU A 100 34.67 -0.89 -6.20
N LYS A 101 34.56 0.40 -6.53
CA LYS A 101 33.31 1.15 -6.34
C LYS A 101 32.16 0.54 -7.15
N GLU A 102 32.37 0.23 -8.42
CA GLU A 102 31.34 -0.37 -9.27
C GLU A 102 30.91 -1.74 -8.75
N ARG A 103 31.87 -2.56 -8.33
CA ARG A 103 31.62 -3.86 -7.71
C ARG A 103 30.78 -3.71 -6.44
N MET A 104 31.17 -2.82 -5.53
CA MET A 104 30.43 -2.56 -4.28
C MET A 104 28.99 -2.10 -4.56
N LEU A 105 28.79 -1.21 -5.54
CA LEU A 105 27.45 -0.76 -5.91
C LEU A 105 26.58 -1.91 -6.46
N LYS A 106 27.17 -2.79 -7.26
CA LYS A 106 26.47 -3.96 -7.79
C LYS A 106 26.10 -4.95 -6.68
N GLU A 107 27.05 -5.27 -5.80
CA GLU A 107 26.82 -6.17 -4.66
C GLU A 107 25.75 -5.60 -3.72
N ALA A 108 25.80 -4.29 -3.42
CA ALA A 108 24.78 -3.62 -2.62
C ALA A 108 23.39 -3.67 -3.27
N GLY A 109 23.30 -3.41 -4.58
CA GLY A 109 22.04 -3.48 -5.32
C GLY A 109 21.47 -4.91 -5.41
N GLU A 110 22.33 -5.93 -5.52
CA GLU A 110 21.91 -7.34 -5.46
C GLU A 110 21.43 -7.73 -4.05
N ALA A 111 22.12 -7.28 -3.01
CA ALA A 111 21.71 -7.50 -1.63
C ALA A 111 20.35 -6.86 -1.32
N GLU A 112 20.14 -5.62 -1.76
CA GLU A 112 18.85 -4.92 -1.63
C GLU A 112 17.71 -5.70 -2.29
N LYS A 113 17.90 -6.14 -3.54
CA LYS A 113 16.91 -6.96 -4.26
C LYS A 113 16.58 -8.26 -3.54
N ARG A 114 17.58 -8.94 -2.96
CA ARG A 114 17.37 -10.18 -2.19
C ARG A 114 16.57 -9.92 -0.92
N ILE A 115 16.89 -8.85 -0.18
CA ILE A 115 16.18 -8.48 1.04
C ILE A 115 14.71 -8.15 0.74
N LEU A 116 14.45 -7.37 -0.32
CA LEU A 116 13.08 -7.05 -0.75
C LEU A 116 12.30 -8.31 -1.14
N ALA A 117 12.89 -9.18 -1.97
CA ALA A 117 12.24 -10.42 -2.38
C ALA A 117 11.95 -11.36 -1.19
N GLU A 118 12.85 -11.43 -0.21
CA GLU A 118 12.62 -12.22 1.00
C GLU A 118 11.51 -11.62 1.89
N ALA A 119 11.47 -10.29 2.01
CA ALA A 119 10.41 -9.60 2.74
C ALA A 119 9.04 -9.83 2.09
N ASP A 120 8.96 -9.68 0.76
CA ASP A 120 7.72 -9.92 0.00
C ASP A 120 7.24 -11.36 0.14
N ARG A 121 8.16 -12.33 0.05
CA ARG A 121 7.84 -13.76 0.26
C ARG A 121 7.28 -14.00 1.67
N LYS A 122 7.94 -13.50 2.71
CA LYS A 122 7.49 -13.65 4.10
C LYS A 122 6.13 -13.00 4.34
N ALA A 123 5.91 -11.82 3.76
CA ALA A 123 4.62 -11.14 3.83
C ALA A 123 3.52 -11.96 3.14
N GLY A 124 3.80 -12.49 1.95
CA GLY A 124 2.88 -13.38 1.23
C GLY A 124 2.54 -14.65 1.99
N GLU A 125 3.54 -15.31 2.60
CA GLU A 125 3.34 -16.51 3.44
C GLU A 125 2.47 -16.19 4.66
N THR A 126 2.74 -15.07 5.33
CA THR A 126 1.96 -14.66 6.51
C THR A 126 0.50 -14.37 6.16
N LEU A 127 0.25 -13.72 5.02
CA LEU A 127 -1.10 -13.46 4.54
C LEU A 127 -1.83 -14.75 4.17
N ALA A 128 -1.16 -15.67 3.45
CA ALA A 128 -1.75 -16.96 3.08
C ALA A 128 -2.11 -17.80 4.32
N GLU A 129 -1.25 -17.83 5.35
CA GLU A 129 -1.55 -18.52 6.60
C GLU A 129 -2.73 -17.88 7.35
N ALA A 130 -2.82 -16.55 7.35
CA ALA A 130 -3.93 -15.84 7.98
C ALA A 130 -5.26 -16.13 7.26
N ASP A 131 -5.26 -16.08 5.93
CA ASP A 131 -6.44 -16.38 5.09
C ASP A 131 -6.88 -17.83 5.28
N GLN A 132 -5.95 -18.78 5.33
CA GLN A 132 -6.26 -20.19 5.60
C GLN A 132 -6.94 -20.35 6.98
N LYS A 133 -6.36 -19.79 8.04
CA LYS A 133 -6.93 -19.87 9.40
C LYS A 133 -8.31 -19.21 9.50
N ALA A 134 -8.49 -18.08 8.82
CA ALA A 134 -9.79 -17.42 8.73
C ALA A 134 -10.82 -18.31 8.02
N GLY A 135 -10.44 -18.92 6.90
CA GLY A 135 -11.28 -19.87 6.15
C GLY A 135 -11.66 -21.11 6.98
N GLU A 136 -10.71 -21.71 7.69
CA GLU A 136 -10.96 -22.85 8.58
C GLU A 136 -11.92 -22.48 9.72
N THR A 137 -11.76 -21.30 10.32
CA THR A 137 -12.63 -20.80 11.39
C THR A 137 -14.05 -20.59 10.91
N LEU A 138 -14.22 -19.98 9.73
CA LEU A 138 -15.53 -19.78 9.11
C LEU A 138 -16.21 -21.12 8.78
N ALA A 139 -15.48 -22.04 8.17
CA ALA A 139 -16.00 -23.37 7.84
C ALA A 139 -16.44 -24.15 9.09
N GLU A 140 -15.69 -24.05 10.19
CA GLU A 140 -16.09 -24.68 11.45
C GLU A 140 -17.34 -24.03 12.05
N ALA A 141 -17.45 -22.70 12.00
CA ALA A 141 -18.62 -21.97 12.46
C ALA A 141 -19.88 -22.35 11.65
N ASP A 142 -19.76 -22.39 10.32
CA ASP A 142 -20.85 -22.78 9.42
C ASP A 142 -21.30 -24.22 9.67
N ARG A 143 -20.36 -25.15 9.87
CA ARG A 143 -20.69 -26.54 10.21
C ARG A 143 -21.48 -26.62 11.53
N LYS A 144 -21.01 -25.94 12.58
CA LYS A 144 -21.70 -25.92 13.88
C LYS A 144 -23.09 -25.29 13.76
N ALA A 145 -23.22 -24.19 13.04
CA ALA A 145 -24.51 -23.56 12.78
C ALA A 145 -25.47 -24.52 12.06
N GLY A 146 -25.00 -25.21 11.01
CA GLY A 146 -25.77 -26.22 10.30
C GLY A 146 -26.22 -27.38 11.21
N GLU A 147 -25.31 -27.92 12.03
CA GLU A 147 -25.65 -28.96 13.01
C GLU A 147 -26.73 -28.48 14.00
N THR A 148 -26.62 -27.26 14.52
CA THR A 148 -27.63 -26.73 15.44
C THR A 148 -28.99 -26.52 14.78
N LEU A 149 -29.02 -26.07 13.52
CA LEU A 149 -30.26 -25.88 12.76
C LEU A 149 -30.94 -27.22 12.49
N THR A 150 -30.20 -28.21 11.98
CA THR A 150 -30.75 -29.55 11.70
C THR A 150 -31.32 -30.22 12.95
N GLU A 151 -30.67 -30.07 14.11
CA GLU A 151 -31.17 -30.61 15.38
C GLU A 151 -32.42 -29.86 15.87
N ALA A 152 -32.49 -28.54 15.68
CA ALA A 152 -33.67 -27.75 16.00
C ALA A 152 -34.86 -28.12 15.10
N GLU A 153 -34.64 -28.27 13.80
CA GLU A 153 -35.64 -28.71 12.83
C GLU A 153 -36.19 -30.10 13.16
N ARG A 154 -35.30 -31.05 13.52
CA ARG A 154 -35.69 -32.39 13.94
C ARG A 154 -36.62 -32.35 15.16
N LYS A 155 -36.24 -31.62 16.21
CA LYS A 155 -37.06 -31.48 17.43
C LYS A 155 -38.40 -30.81 17.14
N ALA A 156 -38.42 -29.76 16.32
CA ALA A 156 -39.66 -29.10 15.92
C ALA A 156 -40.58 -30.07 15.17
N GLY A 157 -40.03 -30.87 14.25
CA GLY A 157 -40.76 -31.92 13.55
C GLY A 157 -41.36 -32.98 14.48
N GLU A 158 -40.60 -33.42 15.49
CA GLU A 158 -41.07 -34.38 16.50
C GLU A 158 -42.23 -33.81 17.33
N ILE A 159 -42.13 -32.56 17.77
CA ILE A 159 -43.19 -31.87 18.51
C ILE A 159 -44.46 -31.74 17.66
N LEU A 160 -44.32 -31.33 16.40
CA LEU A 160 -45.46 -31.20 15.48
C LEU A 160 -46.13 -32.55 15.21
N ALA A 161 -45.34 -33.62 15.04
CA ALA A 161 -45.87 -34.97 14.82
C ALA A 161 -46.60 -35.52 16.06
N GLU A 162 -46.10 -35.25 17.27
CA GLU A 162 -46.77 -35.60 18.52
C GLU A 162 -48.07 -34.82 18.70
N ALA A 163 -48.04 -33.50 18.50
CA ALA A 163 -49.24 -32.65 18.57
C ALA A 163 -50.31 -33.08 17.55
N GLY A 164 -49.89 -33.45 16.33
CA GLY A 164 -50.78 -33.99 15.30
C GLY A 164 -51.47 -35.28 15.74
N ARG A 165 -50.72 -36.25 16.29
CA ARG A 165 -51.29 -37.50 16.81
C ARG A 165 -52.28 -37.26 17.95
N GLN A 166 -51.96 -36.36 18.88
CA GLN A 166 -52.86 -36.01 19.99
C GLN A 166 -54.15 -35.36 19.48
N ALA A 167 -54.05 -34.46 18.50
CA ALA A 167 -55.22 -33.84 17.87
C ALA A 167 -56.12 -34.88 17.18
N GLU A 168 -55.53 -35.82 16.43
CA GLU A 168 -56.27 -36.93 15.80
C GLU A 168 -56.98 -37.81 16.83
N GLU A 169 -56.32 -38.14 17.94
CA GLU A 169 -56.89 -38.95 19.01
C GLU A 169 -58.08 -38.26 19.68
N ILE A 170 -57.96 -36.95 19.98
CA ILE A 170 -59.04 -36.13 20.53
C ILE A 170 -60.24 -36.11 19.56
N LEU A 171 -60.00 -35.88 18.26
CA LEU A 171 -61.06 -35.87 17.25
C LEU A 171 -61.73 -37.23 17.12
N ALA A 172 -60.96 -38.32 17.15
CA ALA A 172 -61.51 -39.67 17.10
C ALA A 172 -62.38 -40.00 18.32
N GLU A 173 -61.96 -39.59 19.52
CA GLU A 173 -62.75 -39.77 20.74
C GLU A 173 -64.03 -38.92 20.72
N ALA A 174 -63.93 -37.65 20.32
CA ALA A 174 -65.11 -36.79 20.14
C ALA A 174 -66.10 -37.39 19.13
N GLY A 175 -65.59 -37.96 18.02
CA GLY A 175 -66.39 -38.68 17.03
C GLY A 175 -67.12 -39.89 17.63
N ARG A 176 -66.41 -40.74 18.39
CA ARG A 176 -67.03 -41.89 19.09
C ARG A 176 -68.12 -41.47 20.06
N GLN A 177 -67.87 -40.41 20.84
CA GLN A 177 -68.86 -39.88 21.78
C GLN A 177 -70.11 -39.36 21.07
N MET A 178 -69.93 -38.65 19.95
CA MET A 178 -71.03 -38.20 19.11
C MET A 178 -71.87 -39.38 18.58
N ASP A 179 -71.24 -40.45 18.09
CA ASP A 179 -71.95 -41.64 17.62
C ASP A 179 -72.78 -42.29 18.73
N VAL A 180 -72.24 -42.37 19.96
CA VAL A 180 -72.98 -42.86 21.13
C VAL A 180 -74.19 -41.97 21.46
N ILE A 181 -74.05 -40.66 21.36
CA ILE A 181 -75.16 -39.72 21.58
C ILE A 181 -76.22 -39.87 20.49
N LEU A 182 -75.82 -39.94 19.22
CA LEU A 182 -76.71 -40.08 18.08
C LEU A 182 -77.49 -41.40 18.13
N THR A 183 -76.83 -42.51 18.43
CA THR A 183 -77.47 -43.83 18.58
C THR A 183 -78.49 -43.85 19.72
N LYS A 184 -78.13 -43.39 20.92
CA LYS A 184 -79.08 -43.26 22.05
C LYS A 184 -80.26 -42.34 21.72
N THR A 185 -80.01 -41.25 21.01
CA THR A 185 -81.05 -40.31 20.60
C THR A 185 -82.00 -40.96 19.60
N ARG A 186 -81.45 -41.68 18.61
CA ARG A 186 -82.22 -42.44 17.63
C ARG A 186 -83.09 -43.51 18.30
N GLU A 187 -82.56 -44.31 19.22
CA GLU A 187 -83.34 -45.31 19.96
C GLU A 187 -84.50 -44.69 20.74
N LYS A 188 -84.29 -43.52 21.37
CA LYS A 188 -85.37 -42.80 22.08
C LYS A 188 -86.46 -42.34 21.10
N VAL A 189 -86.08 -41.80 19.95
CA VAL A 189 -87.02 -41.39 18.90
C VAL A 189 -87.80 -42.58 18.37
N GLU A 190 -87.13 -43.71 18.08
CA GLU A 190 -87.78 -44.94 17.62
C GLU A 190 -88.75 -45.49 18.67
N LYS A 191 -88.40 -45.48 19.96
CA LYS A 191 -89.31 -45.84 21.06
C LYS A 191 -90.53 -44.93 21.12
N GLN A 192 -90.34 -43.61 21.00
CA GLN A 192 -91.46 -42.67 20.98
C GLN A 192 -92.35 -42.87 19.75
N GLN A 193 -91.77 -43.11 18.57
CA GLN A 193 -92.52 -43.45 17.36
C GLN A 193 -93.33 -44.74 17.55
N ALA A 194 -92.74 -45.80 18.08
CA ALA A 194 -93.44 -47.05 18.35
C ALA A 194 -94.62 -46.85 19.32
N LEU A 195 -94.41 -46.10 20.40
CA LEU A 195 -95.46 -45.75 21.35
C LEU A 195 -96.58 -44.94 20.67
N TYR A 196 -96.22 -43.96 19.82
CA TYR A 196 -97.16 -43.19 19.04
C TYR A 196 -97.99 -44.08 18.09
N HIS A 197 -97.35 -45.02 17.39
CA HIS A 197 -98.05 -45.99 16.54
C HIS A 197 -98.98 -46.91 17.33
N GLN A 198 -98.59 -47.34 18.54
CA GLN A 198 -99.44 -48.14 19.42
C GLN A 198 -100.67 -47.35 19.86
N TYR A 199 -100.50 -46.11 20.32
CA TYR A 199 -101.63 -45.23 20.67
C TYR A 199 -102.57 -45.02 19.50
N ARG A 200 -102.02 -44.72 18.31
CA ARG A 200 -102.80 -44.56 17.08
C ARG A 200 -103.60 -45.81 16.74
N SER A 201 -102.98 -46.98 16.76
CA SER A 201 -103.66 -48.27 16.48
C SER A 201 -104.77 -48.56 17.49
N ARG A 202 -104.55 -48.24 18.79
CA ARG A 202 -105.56 -48.42 19.83
C ARG A 202 -106.73 -47.44 19.67
N LEU A 203 -106.46 -46.19 19.31
CA LEU A 203 -107.48 -45.20 18.98
C LEU A 203 -108.28 -45.63 17.75
N GLU A 204 -107.62 -46.19 16.74
CA GLU A 204 -108.26 -46.72 15.53
C GLU A 204 -109.13 -47.94 15.84
N ALA A 205 -108.65 -48.86 16.68
CA ALA A 205 -109.47 -49.99 17.16
C ALA A 205 -110.67 -49.53 18.00
N LEU A 206 -110.49 -48.53 18.87
CA LEU A 206 -111.58 -47.94 19.65
C LEU A 206 -112.61 -47.27 18.73
N LYS A 207 -112.14 -46.52 17.73
CA LYS A 207 -112.97 -45.91 16.70
C LYS A 207 -113.77 -46.97 15.95
N ASN A 208 -113.11 -48.02 15.44
CA ASN A 208 -113.78 -49.11 14.73
C ASN A 208 -114.78 -49.85 15.62
N GLY A 209 -114.45 -50.07 16.91
CA GLY A 209 -115.37 -50.68 17.88
C GLY A 209 -116.60 -49.80 18.16
N LEU A 210 -116.42 -48.49 18.29
CA LEU A 210 -117.52 -47.53 18.37
C LEU A 210 -118.35 -47.56 17.08
N ASP A 211 -117.72 -47.55 15.91
CA ASP A 211 -118.40 -47.63 14.62
C ASP A 211 -119.24 -48.94 14.50
N CYS A 212 -118.77 -50.07 15.04
CA CYS A 212 -119.56 -51.31 15.13
C CYS A 212 -120.77 -51.19 16.07
N ILE A 213 -120.62 -50.53 17.22
CA ILE A 213 -121.74 -50.29 18.16
C ILE A 213 -122.77 -49.35 17.52
N PHE A 214 -122.31 -48.30 16.83
CA PHE A 214 -123.19 -47.40 16.08
C PHE A 214 -123.81 -48.06 14.84
N ALA A 215 -123.26 -49.17 14.34
CA ALA A 215 -123.89 -49.99 13.31
C ALA A 215 -124.99 -50.92 13.85
N GLU A 216 -124.98 -51.26 15.16
CA GLU A 216 -126.04 -52.02 15.85
C GLU A 216 -127.11 -51.12 16.51
N CYS A 217 -126.88 -49.81 16.56
CA CYS A 217 -127.85 -48.82 17.04
C CYS A 217 -128.62 -48.22 15.84
N PRO A 218 -129.97 -48.23 15.80
CA PRO A 218 -130.72 -47.53 14.77
C PRO A 218 -130.45 -46.01 14.87
N PRO A 219 -130.51 -45.27 13.75
CA PRO A 219 -130.21 -43.83 13.78
C PRO A 219 -131.26 -43.12 14.64
N GLU A 220 -130.83 -42.50 15.75
CA GLU A 220 -131.63 -41.49 16.43
C GLU A 220 -131.37 -40.12 15.81
N GLU A 221 -132.47 -39.51 15.38
CA GLU A 221 -132.52 -38.17 14.83
C GLU A 221 -132.08 -37.11 15.86
N ASP A 222 -131.11 -36.34 15.40
CA ASP A 222 -130.67 -35.00 15.80
C ASP A 222 -131.61 -34.23 16.75
N THR A 223 -131.12 -33.92 17.96
CA THR A 223 -131.51 -32.67 18.62
C THR A 223 -130.33 -31.99 19.35
N ARG A 224 -129.94 -30.84 18.80
CA ARG A 224 -129.59 -29.59 19.51
C ARG A 224 -128.18 -29.45 20.14
N ASP A 225 -127.40 -28.63 19.43
CA ASP A 225 -126.72 -27.39 19.85
C ASP A 225 -125.78 -27.37 21.06
N LEU A 226 -124.48 -27.41 20.70
CA LEU A 226 -123.44 -26.43 21.05
C LEU A 226 -123.27 -25.99 22.51
N HIS A 227 -122.24 -26.56 23.15
CA HIS A 227 -121.49 -25.85 24.19
C HIS A 227 -119.99 -26.08 24.10
N GLY A 228 -119.24 -24.99 24.24
CA GLY A 228 -117.94 -25.01 24.91
C GLY A 228 -116.72 -24.70 24.04
N LYS A 229 -116.30 -23.43 24.04
CA LYS A 229 -114.87 -23.11 24.03
C LYS A 229 -114.48 -22.60 25.41
N PRO A 230 -113.55 -23.27 26.12
CA PRO A 230 -112.67 -22.60 27.07
C PRO A 230 -111.35 -22.34 26.36
N GLN A 231 -111.08 -21.06 26.16
CA GLN A 231 -109.77 -20.54 25.79
C GLN A 231 -108.97 -20.31 27.08
N ARG A 232 -107.70 -20.77 27.10
CA ARG A 232 -106.71 -20.47 28.14
C ARG A 232 -105.31 -20.69 27.55
N PRO A 233 -104.23 -20.20 28.18
CA PRO A 233 -103.76 -18.82 28.38
C PRO A 233 -102.48 -18.58 27.53
N GLY A 234 -101.98 -17.38 27.25
CA GLY A 234 -101.57 -16.35 28.20
C GLY A 234 -100.20 -16.67 28.81
N GLN A 235 -99.13 -16.23 28.12
CA GLN A 235 -97.79 -15.74 28.56
C GLN A 235 -97.06 -16.46 29.73
N ILE A 236 -95.74 -16.66 29.71
CA ILE A 236 -94.76 -15.70 30.27
C ILE A 236 -93.33 -16.31 30.22
N GLN A 237 -92.35 -15.48 29.82
CA GLN A 237 -90.92 -15.34 30.24
C GLN A 237 -89.96 -16.55 30.29
N ALA A 238 -88.64 -16.39 30.17
CA ALA A 238 -87.79 -15.21 30.09
C ALA A 238 -86.43 -15.63 29.54
N ASP A 239 -85.83 -14.69 28.81
CA ASP A 239 -84.46 -14.21 28.93
C ASP A 239 -83.30 -15.17 28.65
N GLY A 240 -82.65 -14.86 27.53
CA GLY A 240 -81.27 -15.19 27.29
C GLY A 240 -80.34 -14.32 28.12
N LEU A 241 -79.13 -14.85 28.29
CA LEU A 241 -77.96 -14.09 28.71
C LEU A 241 -76.85 -14.40 27.71
N GLU A 242 -76.51 -13.35 26.97
CA GLU A 242 -75.28 -13.17 26.20
C GLU A 242 -74.06 -13.11 27.12
N GLU A 243 -72.90 -13.00 26.47
CA GLU A 243 -71.57 -12.67 26.96
C GLU A 243 -70.66 -13.88 27.29
N THR A 244 -69.42 -13.97 26.80
CA THR A 244 -68.48 -12.93 26.35
C THR A 244 -67.43 -13.56 25.42
N GLY A 245 -67.01 -12.79 24.42
CA GLY A 245 -65.76 -13.02 23.70
C GLY A 245 -64.57 -12.63 24.57
N LEU A 246 -63.52 -13.45 24.54
CA LEU A 246 -62.22 -13.09 25.09
C LEU A 246 -61.23 -12.83 23.97
N ARG A 247 -60.69 -11.63 24.10
CA ARG A 247 -59.79 -10.88 23.23
C ARG A 247 -58.35 -11.34 23.51
N GLU A 248 -57.63 -11.68 22.46
CA GLU A 248 -56.18 -11.85 22.49
C GLU A 248 -55.46 -10.53 22.80
N GLN A 249 -54.34 -10.64 23.50
CA GLN A 249 -53.21 -9.70 23.50
C GLN A 249 -52.07 -10.27 24.37
N PRO A 250 -50.82 -9.80 24.18
CA PRO A 250 -49.91 -10.09 23.06
C PRO A 250 -48.69 -10.91 23.49
#